data_AF-I1HAN8-F1
#
_entry.id   AF-I1HAN8-F1
#
_cell.length_a   1.000
_cell.length_b   1.000
_cell.length_c   1.000
_cell.angle_alpha   90.00
_cell.angle_beta   90.00
_cell.angle_gamma   90.00
#
_symmetry.space_group_name_H-M   'P 1'
#
loop_
_entity.id
_entity.type
_entity.pdbx_description
1 polymer ?
#
loop_
_entity_poly.entity_id
_entity_poly.type
_entity_poly.pdbx_seq_one_letter_code
_entity_poly.pdbx_strand_id
1 'polypeptide(L)'
;METLQKQQQQQQQDAAGAASRCPPWLQAAIKDIEQRVRALAVSSGAPDDASAAAAEHSFAERAENYYHRRPQLLALLTDLHRRYLYLADRYSQSLLAANKSHAAASFSASDCDCSSDVDDRFFSDSDAGSSLSFQPPPHHSDADESGDVVVAELVMAWVSGDILADAALRREAESARRIELQGSLVEVLESERLVLLGENARLGSRAAAAEAEAAAGLAFARREMARLLAAVNHNRRQRACCGGVEGLRAQVRALEQRNRECFEAMACWEAERKAAVGEIERLRMENRRLVAAEAEMKAAAGRSRKRGGKGGWWWLERVRMAAEWTPCAPASVTVRRVGEQIKGGGGKDASAGGVKYSGGCFCL
;
A
#
# COMPACT_ATOMS: atom_id res chain seq x y z
N MET A 1 65.52 -33.18 -3.55
CA MET A 1 64.90 -32.09 -4.33
C MET A 1 64.24 -32.63 -5.60
N GLU A 2 64.95 -33.39 -6.44
CA GLU A 2 64.38 -33.97 -7.69
C GLU A 2 63.22 -34.95 -7.47
N THR A 3 63.22 -35.71 -6.37
CA THR A 3 62.15 -36.66 -6.05
C THR A 3 60.84 -35.98 -5.67
N LEU A 4 60.90 -34.86 -4.94
CA LEU A 4 59.73 -34.03 -4.61
C LEU A 4 59.16 -33.34 -5.85
N GLN A 5 60.04 -32.90 -6.75
CA GLN A 5 59.63 -32.26 -8.00
C GLN A 5 58.94 -33.26 -8.93
N LYS A 6 59.44 -34.50 -9.02
CA LYS A 6 58.77 -35.59 -9.75
C LYS A 6 57.44 -36.00 -9.11
N GLN A 7 57.33 -36.03 -7.78
CA GLN A 7 56.08 -36.33 -7.09
C GLN A 7 55.01 -35.25 -7.30
N GLN A 8 55.43 -33.98 -7.29
CA GLN A 8 54.54 -32.84 -7.57
C GLN A 8 54.09 -32.82 -9.04
N GLN A 9 54.97 -33.22 -9.96
CA GLN A 9 54.66 -33.31 -11.39
C GLN A 9 53.76 -34.53 -11.71
N GLN A 10 53.94 -35.65 -11.01
CA GLN A 10 53.05 -36.81 -11.10
C GLN A 10 51.66 -36.51 -10.53
N GLN A 11 51.56 -35.81 -9.39
CA GLN A 11 50.27 -35.37 -8.84
C GLN A 11 49.53 -34.39 -9.76
N GLN A 12 50.26 -33.53 -10.48
CA GLN A 12 49.66 -32.64 -11.48
C GLN A 12 49.19 -33.39 -12.74
N GLN A 13 49.88 -34.47 -13.14
CA GLN A 13 49.49 -35.32 -14.27
C GLN A 13 48.29 -36.23 -13.95
N ASP A 14 48.21 -36.77 -12.73
CA ASP A 14 47.09 -37.60 -12.30
C ASP A 14 45.80 -36.78 -12.11
N ALA A 15 45.91 -35.51 -11.69
CA ALA A 15 44.79 -34.57 -11.65
C ALA A 15 44.27 -34.17 -13.06
N ALA A 16 45.16 -34.11 -14.05
CA ALA A 16 44.79 -33.85 -15.45
C ALA A 16 44.16 -35.08 -16.14
N GLY A 17 44.57 -36.30 -15.77
CA GLY A 17 44.01 -37.56 -16.30
C GLY A 17 42.57 -37.82 -15.89
N ALA A 18 42.15 -37.37 -14.69
CA ALA A 18 40.77 -37.48 -14.22
C ALA A 18 39.81 -36.52 -14.95
N ALA A 19 40.32 -35.42 -15.52
CA ALA A 19 39.53 -34.47 -16.30
C ALA A 19 39.14 -34.98 -17.71
N SER A 20 39.62 -36.16 -18.13
CA SER A 20 39.41 -36.68 -19.50
C SER A 20 38.12 -37.49 -19.70
N ARG A 21 37.38 -37.86 -18.64
CA ARG A 21 36.15 -38.68 -18.76
C ARG A 21 34.86 -37.88 -18.99
N CYS A 22 34.91 -36.56 -18.84
CA CYS A 22 33.76 -35.69 -19.10
C CYS A 22 33.91 -35.02 -20.46
N PRO A 23 32.93 -35.13 -21.38
CA PRO A 23 33.04 -34.51 -22.69
C PRO A 23 33.22 -32.98 -22.56
N PRO A 24 34.01 -32.35 -23.45
CA PRO A 24 34.40 -30.94 -23.30
C PRO A 24 33.22 -29.96 -23.29
N TRP A 25 32.12 -30.30 -23.97
CA TRP A 25 30.88 -29.51 -23.96
C TRP A 25 30.21 -29.51 -22.57
N LEU A 26 30.30 -30.60 -21.82
CA LEU A 26 29.72 -30.72 -20.48
C LEU A 26 30.51 -29.89 -19.49
N GLN A 27 31.83 -29.92 -19.58
CA GLN A 27 32.71 -29.09 -18.74
C GLN A 27 32.51 -27.59 -19.00
N ALA A 28 32.34 -27.18 -20.26
CA ALA A 28 32.04 -25.80 -20.62
C ALA A 28 30.67 -25.34 -20.08
N ALA A 29 29.66 -26.21 -20.17
CA ALA A 29 28.32 -25.92 -19.66
C ALA A 29 28.27 -25.81 -18.13
N ILE A 30 28.99 -26.69 -17.41
CA ILE A 30 29.11 -26.61 -15.94
C ILE A 30 29.81 -25.31 -15.54
N LYS A 31 30.89 -24.92 -16.24
CA LYS A 31 31.58 -23.65 -15.98
C LYS A 31 30.71 -22.41 -16.21
N ASP A 32 29.89 -22.37 -17.28
CA ASP A 32 28.92 -21.28 -17.52
C ASP A 32 27.86 -21.20 -16.42
N ILE A 33 27.35 -22.36 -15.98
CA ILE A 33 26.39 -22.45 -14.87
C ILE A 33 27.01 -21.91 -13.57
N GLU A 34 28.22 -22.34 -13.22
CA GLU A 34 28.92 -21.86 -12.03
C GLU A 34 29.22 -20.35 -12.10
N GLN A 35 29.56 -19.82 -13.27
CA GLN A 35 29.82 -18.40 -13.46
C GLN A 35 28.54 -17.56 -13.24
N ARG A 36 27.39 -18.05 -13.71
CA ARG A 36 26.08 -17.38 -13.52
C ARG A 36 25.63 -17.40 -12.06
N VAL A 37 25.82 -18.54 -11.37
CA VAL A 37 25.57 -18.65 -9.93
C VAL A 37 26.48 -17.70 -9.14
N ARG A 38 27.78 -17.64 -9.50
CA ARG A 38 28.74 -16.72 -8.89
C ARG A 38 28.42 -15.25 -9.15
N ALA A 39 27.99 -14.86 -10.35
CA ALA A 39 27.61 -13.48 -10.64
C ALA A 39 26.43 -12.98 -9.76
N LEU A 40 25.48 -13.87 -9.45
CA LEU A 40 24.36 -13.56 -8.55
C LEU A 40 24.76 -13.61 -7.06
N ALA A 41 25.73 -14.44 -6.70
CA ALA A 41 26.32 -14.43 -5.35
C ALA A 41 27.19 -13.18 -5.10
N VAL A 42 27.97 -12.71 -6.08
CA VAL A 42 28.81 -11.50 -5.96
C VAL A 42 27.95 -10.23 -5.89
N SER A 43 26.81 -10.21 -6.58
CA SER A 43 25.82 -9.13 -6.42
C SER A 43 25.06 -9.19 -5.09
N SER A 44 25.23 -10.25 -4.28
CA SER A 44 24.61 -10.40 -2.95
C SER A 44 25.36 -9.74 -1.79
N GLY A 45 26.46 -9.05 -2.05
CA GLY A 45 27.06 -8.14 -1.07
C GLY A 45 27.55 -8.83 0.19
N ALA A 46 28.25 -9.96 0.06
CA ALA A 46 29.14 -10.45 1.10
C ALA A 46 30.54 -9.89 0.80
N PRO A 47 31.02 -8.84 1.49
CA PRO A 47 32.44 -8.56 1.51
C PRO A 47 33.09 -9.65 2.37
N ASP A 48 33.85 -10.52 1.71
CA ASP A 48 34.91 -11.27 2.37
C ASP A 48 35.89 -10.24 2.95
N ASP A 49 36.03 -10.30 4.27
CA ASP A 49 37.03 -9.66 5.12
C ASP A 49 36.98 -8.12 5.32
N ALA A 50 36.86 -7.77 6.61
CA ALA A 50 37.20 -6.49 7.24
C ALA A 50 36.26 -5.28 7.01
N SER A 51 35.09 -5.28 7.66
CA SER A 51 34.76 -4.23 8.65
C SER A 51 33.39 -4.48 9.28
N ALA A 52 33.34 -4.35 10.60
CA ALA A 52 32.17 -4.46 11.45
C ALA A 52 31.15 -3.31 11.27
N ALA A 53 30.80 -2.97 10.03
CA ALA A 53 29.87 -1.90 9.67
C ALA A 53 28.72 -2.35 8.73
N ALA A 54 28.70 -3.62 8.30
CA ALA A 54 27.63 -4.16 7.44
C ALA A 54 26.38 -4.63 8.22
N ALA A 55 26.33 -4.41 9.53
CA ALA A 55 25.23 -4.82 10.41
C ALA A 55 24.09 -3.78 10.52
N GLU A 56 24.08 -2.74 9.69
CA GLU A 56 23.11 -1.64 9.79
C GLU A 56 22.07 -1.59 8.65
N HIS A 57 21.88 -2.66 7.87
CA HIS A 57 20.66 -2.74 7.06
C HIS A 57 19.47 -3.00 7.96
N SER A 58 18.60 -2.01 8.11
CA SER A 58 17.32 -2.13 8.84
C SER A 58 16.54 -3.36 8.34
N PHE A 59 15.77 -4.00 9.22
CA PHE A 59 14.96 -5.16 8.85
C PHE A 59 14.09 -4.90 7.60
N ALA A 60 13.58 -3.67 7.47
CA ALA A 60 12.82 -3.22 6.30
C ALA A 60 13.64 -3.25 5.01
N GLU A 61 14.87 -2.76 5.02
CA GLU A 61 15.76 -2.75 3.85
C GLU A 61 16.19 -4.17 3.45
N ARG A 62 16.36 -5.07 4.43
CA ARG A 62 16.64 -6.49 4.14
C ARG A 62 15.44 -7.18 3.50
N ALA A 63 14.23 -6.92 4.01
CA ALA A 63 13.01 -7.46 3.43
C ALA A 63 12.77 -6.90 2.02
N GLU A 64 12.96 -5.60 1.81
CA GLU A 64 12.83 -4.94 0.53
C GLU A 64 13.82 -5.51 -0.50
N ASN A 65 15.10 -5.64 -0.14
CA ASN A 65 16.10 -6.29 -1.00
C ASN A 65 15.76 -7.75 -1.32
N TYR A 66 15.23 -8.51 -0.35
CA TYR A 66 14.80 -9.89 -0.58
C TYR A 66 13.68 -9.97 -1.62
N TYR A 67 12.63 -9.14 -1.50
CA TYR A 67 11.51 -9.17 -2.44
C TYR A 67 11.89 -8.67 -3.83
N HIS A 68 12.80 -7.70 -3.96
CA HIS A 68 13.31 -7.25 -5.26
C HIS A 68 14.18 -8.31 -5.96
N ARG A 69 14.95 -9.10 -5.19
CA ARG A 69 15.85 -10.15 -5.73
C ARG A 69 15.16 -11.48 -5.98
N ARG A 70 14.05 -11.75 -5.28
CA ARG A 70 13.24 -12.97 -5.44
C ARG A 70 12.92 -13.34 -6.91
N PRO A 71 12.46 -12.43 -7.79
CA PRO A 71 12.21 -12.78 -9.19
C PRO A 71 13.48 -13.20 -9.94
N GLN A 72 14.62 -12.59 -9.65
CA GLN A 72 15.91 -12.91 -10.29
C GLN A 72 16.42 -14.29 -9.85
N LEU A 73 16.25 -14.63 -8.57
CA LEU A 73 16.56 -15.95 -8.03
C LEU A 73 15.65 -17.04 -8.62
N LEU A 74 14.35 -16.77 -8.74
CA LEU A 74 13.39 -17.70 -9.36
C LEU A 74 13.70 -17.91 -10.85
N ALA A 75 14.07 -16.85 -11.58
CA ALA A 75 14.50 -16.95 -12.96
C ALA A 75 15.79 -17.79 -13.10
N LEU A 76 16.76 -17.62 -12.20
CA LEU A 76 17.96 -18.45 -12.18
C LEU A 76 17.62 -19.93 -11.90
N LEU A 77 16.83 -20.22 -10.87
CA LEU A 77 16.48 -21.60 -10.51
C LEU A 77 15.75 -22.32 -11.66
N THR A 78 14.86 -21.61 -12.35
CA THR A 78 14.16 -22.16 -13.51
C THR A 78 15.08 -22.37 -14.71
N ASP A 79 16.02 -21.45 -14.97
CA ASP A 79 17.05 -21.61 -16.02
C ASP A 79 18.00 -22.79 -15.70
N LEU A 80 18.47 -22.90 -14.45
CA LEU A 80 19.30 -24.00 -13.99
C LEU A 80 18.59 -25.35 -14.10
N HIS A 81 17.33 -25.42 -13.70
CA HIS A 81 16.53 -26.64 -13.81
C HIS A 81 16.38 -27.08 -15.27
N ARG A 82 16.05 -26.15 -16.18
CA ARG A 82 15.93 -26.44 -17.62
C ARG A 82 17.26 -26.89 -18.22
N ARG A 83 18.36 -26.21 -17.88
CA ARG A 83 19.70 -26.59 -18.34
C ARG A 83 20.12 -27.94 -17.80
N TYR A 84 19.86 -28.24 -16.53
CA TYR A 84 20.13 -29.55 -15.94
C TYR A 84 19.40 -30.65 -16.69
N LEU A 85 18.10 -30.49 -16.95
CA LEU A 85 17.32 -31.45 -17.74
C LEU A 85 17.89 -31.62 -19.15
N TYR A 86 18.22 -30.52 -19.82
CA TYR A 86 18.83 -30.55 -21.16
C TYR A 86 20.20 -31.24 -21.17
N LEU A 87 21.05 -30.96 -20.17
CA LEU A 87 22.36 -31.60 -20.03
C LEU A 87 22.22 -33.10 -19.73
N ALA A 88 21.28 -33.47 -18.85
CA ALA A 88 21.02 -34.85 -18.48
C ALA A 88 20.51 -35.67 -19.68
N ASP A 89 19.58 -35.12 -20.46
CA ASP A 89 19.05 -35.72 -21.69
C ASP A 89 20.13 -35.85 -22.78
N ARG A 90 20.92 -34.80 -23.00
CA ARG A 90 22.05 -34.86 -23.95
C ARG A 90 23.12 -35.86 -23.50
N TYR A 91 23.36 -35.99 -22.21
CA TYR A 91 24.33 -36.94 -21.66
C TYR A 91 23.84 -38.38 -21.77
N SER A 92 22.55 -38.65 -21.48
CA SER A 92 21.95 -39.98 -21.67
C SER A 92 21.98 -40.40 -23.14
N GLN A 93 21.64 -39.48 -24.06
CA GLN A 93 21.76 -39.69 -25.50
C GLN A 93 23.22 -39.95 -25.94
N SER A 94 24.18 -39.23 -25.36
CA SER A 94 25.62 -39.43 -25.65
C SER A 94 26.12 -40.79 -25.18
N LEU A 95 25.63 -41.31 -24.04
CA LEU A 95 25.96 -42.65 -23.56
C LEU A 95 25.36 -43.73 -24.46
N LEU A 96 24.12 -43.54 -24.90
CA LEU A 96 23.44 -44.44 -25.84
C LEU A 96 24.13 -44.43 -27.22
N ALA A 97 24.57 -43.27 -27.71
CA ALA A 97 25.32 -43.14 -28.96
C ALA A 97 26.72 -43.77 -28.88
N ALA A 98 27.43 -43.62 -27.76
CA ALA A 98 28.72 -44.26 -27.52
C ALA A 98 28.60 -45.79 -27.52
N ASN A 99 27.55 -46.33 -26.91
CA ASN A 99 27.26 -47.78 -26.93
C ASN A 99 26.85 -48.30 -28.32
N LYS A 100 26.16 -47.48 -29.13
CA LYS A 100 25.86 -47.81 -30.54
C LYS A 100 27.11 -47.82 -31.43
N SER A 101 28.10 -46.98 -31.14
CA SER A 101 29.35 -46.94 -31.92
C SER A 101 30.20 -48.21 -31.80
N HIS A 102 30.07 -48.96 -30.70
CA HIS A 102 30.69 -50.29 -30.54
C HIS A 102 29.90 -51.42 -31.20
N ALA A 103 28.60 -51.23 -31.47
CA ALA A 103 27.79 -52.20 -32.21
C ALA A 103 27.84 -51.96 -33.74
N ALA A 104 28.17 -50.74 -34.18
CA ALA A 104 28.11 -50.32 -35.59
C ALA A 104 29.38 -50.60 -36.43
N ALA A 105 30.34 -51.40 -35.93
CA ALA A 105 31.35 -52.02 -36.79
C ALA A 105 30.81 -53.26 -37.54
N SER A 106 29.58 -53.66 -37.24
CA SER A 106 28.85 -54.72 -37.94
C SER A 106 27.46 -54.19 -38.26
N PHE A 107 27.14 -54.14 -39.54
CA PHE A 107 25.85 -53.79 -40.16
C PHE A 107 25.68 -52.34 -40.65
N SER A 108 25.86 -52.26 -41.97
CA SER A 108 25.52 -51.19 -42.88
C SER A 108 24.04 -50.77 -42.81
N ALA A 109 23.85 -49.45 -42.83
CA ALA A 109 22.75 -48.67 -43.43
C ALA A 109 21.33 -49.27 -43.43
N SER A 110 20.44 -48.66 -42.64
CA SER A 110 19.07 -48.41 -43.07
C SER A 110 18.53 -47.19 -42.33
N ASP A 111 18.16 -46.17 -43.11
CA ASP A 111 17.40 -45.01 -42.66
C ASP A 111 16.01 -45.43 -42.21
N CYS A 112 15.66 -45.19 -40.95
CA CYS A 112 14.27 -45.04 -40.55
C CYS A 112 14.15 -44.03 -39.41
N ASP A 113 13.59 -42.89 -39.79
CA ASP A 113 13.08 -41.83 -38.93
C ASP A 113 11.75 -42.31 -38.33
N CYS A 114 11.72 -42.64 -37.04
CA CYS A 114 10.47 -42.67 -36.28
C CYS A 114 10.70 -42.43 -34.78
N SER A 115 10.09 -41.32 -34.35
CA SER A 115 9.90 -40.85 -32.99
C SER A 115 9.09 -41.81 -32.11
N SER A 116 9.52 -41.91 -30.85
CA SER A 116 8.76 -42.19 -29.62
C SER A 116 7.70 -43.30 -29.63
N ASP A 117 7.86 -44.33 -28.81
CA ASP A 117 7.36 -44.32 -27.42
C ASP A 117 7.92 -45.53 -26.65
N VAL A 118 7.97 -45.37 -25.34
CA VAL A 118 8.48 -46.32 -24.37
C VAL A 118 7.49 -47.49 -24.15
N ASP A 119 7.95 -48.71 -24.38
CA ASP A 119 7.67 -49.85 -23.49
C ASP A 119 8.54 -51.04 -23.91
N ASP A 120 9.57 -51.30 -23.10
CA ASP A 120 10.48 -52.42 -23.28
C ASP A 120 10.59 -53.10 -21.92
N ARG A 121 10.02 -54.31 -21.81
CA ARG A 121 10.52 -55.48 -21.06
C ARG A 121 9.41 -56.51 -20.83
N PHE A 122 9.19 -57.37 -21.83
CA PHE A 122 9.00 -58.82 -21.63
C PHE A 122 9.28 -59.52 -22.97
N PHE A 123 10.55 -59.55 -23.35
CA PHE A 123 11.09 -60.46 -24.37
C PHE A 123 12.35 -61.14 -23.81
N SER A 124 12.11 -62.20 -23.05
CA SER A 124 13.06 -63.31 -22.86
C SER A 124 12.26 -64.49 -22.37
N ASP A 125 11.50 -65.10 -23.27
CA ASP A 125 11.39 -66.54 -23.28
C ASP A 125 12.00 -67.01 -24.59
N SER A 126 13.21 -67.54 -24.42
CA SER A 126 14.03 -68.15 -25.43
C SER A 126 13.30 -69.42 -25.89
N ASP A 127 12.76 -69.38 -27.10
CA ASP A 127 12.18 -70.53 -27.79
C ASP A 127 13.32 -71.49 -28.21
N ALA A 128 13.82 -72.26 -27.25
CA ALA A 128 14.78 -73.35 -27.45
C ALA A 128 14.05 -74.70 -27.49
N GLY A 129 13.07 -74.80 -28.39
CA GLY A 129 12.35 -76.04 -28.67
C GLY A 129 12.67 -76.54 -30.08
N SER A 130 13.29 -77.71 -30.16
CA SER A 130 13.33 -78.58 -31.35
C SER A 130 14.49 -78.39 -32.34
N SER A 131 15.57 -79.12 -32.08
CA SER A 131 16.40 -79.73 -33.12
C SER A 131 16.79 -81.15 -32.67
N LEU A 132 15.84 -82.08 -32.78
CA LEU A 132 16.12 -83.52 -32.75
C LEU A 132 16.37 -83.98 -34.19
N SER A 133 17.63 -83.99 -34.60
CA SER A 133 18.13 -84.91 -35.63
C SER A 133 19.65 -84.83 -35.65
N PHE A 134 20.31 -85.78 -35.01
CA PHE A 134 21.41 -86.56 -35.59
C PHE A 134 21.68 -87.73 -34.65
N GLN A 135 21.25 -88.90 -35.10
CA GLN A 135 21.59 -90.20 -34.54
C GLN A 135 22.98 -90.59 -35.06
N PRO A 136 23.98 -90.83 -34.20
CA PRO A 136 25.14 -91.64 -34.57
C PRO A 136 24.80 -93.13 -34.36
N PRO A 137 25.34 -94.04 -35.19
CA PRO A 137 25.11 -95.48 -35.04
C PRO A 137 25.79 -96.03 -33.77
N PRO A 138 25.32 -97.18 -33.24
CA PRO A 138 25.82 -97.73 -31.98
C PRO A 138 27.23 -98.29 -32.16
N HIS A 139 28.19 -97.74 -31.41
CA HIS A 139 29.46 -98.42 -31.18
C HIS A 139 29.27 -99.40 -30.03
N HIS A 140 29.03 -100.67 -30.39
CA HIS A 140 29.16 -101.79 -29.48
C HIS A 140 30.64 -102.02 -29.17
N SER A 141 31.08 -101.56 -28.00
CA SER A 141 32.21 -102.12 -27.26
C SER A 141 31.84 -102.10 -25.78
N ASP A 142 31.90 -103.28 -25.16
CA ASP A 142 31.93 -103.51 -23.71
C ASP A 142 30.59 -103.34 -22.95
N ALA A 143 29.84 -104.44 -22.92
CA ALA A 143 28.57 -104.62 -22.22
C ALA A 143 28.70 -104.73 -20.68
N ASP A 144 29.76 -104.19 -20.06
CA ASP A 144 29.97 -104.27 -18.60
C ASP A 144 30.12 -102.88 -17.91
N GLU A 145 30.27 -101.77 -18.65
CA GLU A 145 30.31 -100.40 -18.07
C GLU A 145 29.11 -99.51 -18.46
N SER A 146 28.24 -99.97 -19.37
CA SER A 146 27.08 -99.21 -19.85
C SER A 146 25.97 -99.05 -18.78
N GLY A 147 25.89 -99.97 -17.81
CA GLY A 147 24.91 -99.88 -16.74
C GLY A 147 25.24 -98.78 -15.74
N ASP A 148 26.52 -98.66 -15.37
CA ASP A 148 26.98 -97.70 -14.38
C ASP A 148 26.89 -96.25 -14.86
N VAL A 149 27.10 -96.00 -16.16
CA VAL A 149 26.90 -94.66 -16.74
C VAL A 149 25.42 -94.24 -16.68
N VAL A 150 24.49 -95.15 -16.98
CA VAL A 150 23.04 -94.86 -16.92
C VAL A 150 22.59 -94.65 -15.47
N VAL A 151 23.11 -95.45 -14.53
CA VAL A 151 22.83 -95.27 -13.09
C VAL A 151 23.40 -93.95 -12.59
N ALA A 152 24.63 -93.59 -12.98
CA ALA A 152 25.25 -92.32 -12.62
C ALA A 152 24.47 -91.12 -13.18
N GLU A 153 24.04 -91.16 -14.44
CA GLU A 153 23.19 -90.13 -15.02
C GLU A 153 21.85 -90.00 -14.31
N LEU A 154 21.20 -91.13 -13.98
CA LEU A 154 19.94 -91.12 -13.24
C LEU A 154 20.10 -90.51 -11.84
N VAL A 155 21.16 -90.88 -11.12
CA VAL A 155 21.48 -90.32 -9.78
C VAL A 155 21.79 -88.83 -9.88
N MET A 156 22.58 -88.41 -10.88
CA MET A 156 22.89 -87.01 -11.12
C MET A 156 21.65 -86.20 -11.49
N ALA A 157 20.74 -86.76 -12.29
CA ALA A 157 19.46 -86.14 -12.63
C ALA A 157 18.55 -86.01 -11.40
N TRP A 158 18.53 -87.01 -10.53
CA TRP A 158 17.79 -87.00 -9.26
C TRP A 158 18.31 -85.91 -8.32
N VAL A 159 19.63 -85.88 -8.06
CA VAL A 159 20.27 -84.86 -7.21
C VAL A 159 20.10 -83.47 -7.80
N SER A 160 20.20 -83.32 -9.12
CA SER A 160 19.95 -82.04 -9.80
C SER A 160 18.49 -81.60 -9.65
N GLY A 161 17.54 -82.53 -9.71
CA GLY A 161 16.13 -82.28 -9.42
C GLY A 161 15.92 -81.75 -8.00
N ASP A 162 16.53 -82.39 -7.01
CA ASP A 162 16.44 -81.96 -5.60
C ASP A 162 17.04 -80.57 -5.37
N ILE A 163 18.20 -80.27 -5.97
CA ILE A 163 18.83 -78.95 -5.90
C ILE A 163 17.95 -77.88 -6.54
N LEU A 164 17.34 -78.17 -7.68
CA LEU A 164 16.43 -77.24 -8.36
C LEU A 164 15.15 -77.02 -7.56
N ALA A 165 14.58 -78.06 -6.95
CA ALA A 165 13.42 -77.95 -6.08
C ALA A 165 13.71 -77.10 -4.84
N ASP A 166 14.85 -77.31 -4.17
CA ASP A 166 15.28 -76.51 -3.02
C ASP A 166 15.56 -75.04 -3.42
N ALA A 167 16.16 -74.81 -4.59
CA ALA A 167 16.35 -73.46 -5.13
C ALA A 167 15.03 -72.75 -5.46
N ALA A 168 14.03 -73.48 -5.97
CA ALA A 168 12.69 -72.95 -6.22
C ALA A 168 11.99 -72.55 -4.91
N LEU A 169 12.03 -73.42 -3.90
CA LEU A 169 11.47 -73.12 -2.57
C LEU A 169 12.15 -71.91 -1.92
N ARG A 170 13.48 -71.75 -2.06
CA ARG A 170 14.18 -70.53 -1.58
C ARG A 170 13.70 -69.28 -2.28
N ARG A 171 13.51 -69.32 -3.61
CA ARG A 171 12.99 -68.19 -4.38
C ARG A 171 11.56 -67.82 -3.98
N GLU A 172 10.72 -68.80 -3.70
CA GLU A 172 9.36 -68.58 -3.19
C GLU A 172 9.36 -67.97 -1.79
N ALA A 173 10.23 -68.45 -0.88
CA ALA A 173 10.38 -67.86 0.44
C ALA A 173 10.89 -66.42 0.38
N GLU A 174 11.83 -66.13 -0.54
CA GLU A 174 12.31 -64.77 -0.78
C GLU A 174 11.24 -63.87 -1.40
N SER A 175 10.44 -64.36 -2.35
CA SER A 175 9.36 -63.58 -2.96
C SER A 175 8.26 -63.29 -1.94
N ALA A 176 7.89 -64.25 -1.10
CA ALA A 176 6.95 -64.06 0.01
C ALA A 176 7.43 -62.97 0.98
N ARG A 177 8.71 -63.01 1.40
CA ARG A 177 9.29 -61.97 2.24
C ARG A 177 9.30 -60.59 1.56
N ARG A 178 9.56 -60.53 0.25
CA ARG A 178 9.51 -59.26 -0.50
C ARG A 178 8.09 -58.70 -0.54
N ILE A 179 7.09 -59.53 -0.76
CA ILE A 179 5.67 -59.12 -0.75
C ILE A 179 5.28 -58.61 0.65
N GLU A 180 5.69 -59.30 1.70
CA GLU A 180 5.44 -58.89 3.09
C GLU A 180 6.09 -57.53 3.40
N LEU A 181 7.35 -57.32 3.02
CA LEU A 181 8.04 -56.05 3.19
C LEU A 181 7.39 -54.91 2.39
N GLN A 182 6.93 -55.19 1.17
CA GLN A 182 6.19 -54.23 0.37
C GLN A 182 4.86 -53.85 1.04
N GLY A 183 4.15 -54.83 1.62
CA GLY A 183 2.94 -54.58 2.41
C GLY A 183 3.21 -53.69 3.62
N SER A 184 4.24 -54.01 4.41
CA SER A 184 4.64 -53.20 5.57
C SER A 184 5.02 -51.76 5.18
N LEU A 185 5.73 -51.57 4.06
CA LEU A 185 6.04 -50.24 3.56
C LEU A 185 4.77 -49.44 3.22
N VAL A 186 3.78 -50.07 2.57
CA VAL A 186 2.50 -49.44 2.26
C VAL A 186 1.77 -49.02 3.55
N GLU A 187 1.72 -49.90 4.55
CA GLU A 187 1.10 -49.57 5.85
C GLU A 187 1.77 -48.37 6.53
N VAL A 188 3.11 -48.29 6.51
CA VAL A 188 3.86 -47.14 7.05
C VAL A 188 3.50 -45.87 6.28
N LEU A 189 3.53 -45.90 4.96
CA LEU A 189 3.18 -44.73 4.13
C LEU A 189 1.73 -44.28 4.33
N GLU A 190 0.79 -45.21 4.50
CA GLU A 190 -0.60 -44.90 4.82
C GLU A 190 -0.74 -44.27 6.21
N SER A 191 0.02 -44.77 7.20
CA SER A 191 0.05 -44.19 8.54
C SER A 191 0.63 -42.76 8.56
N GLU A 192 1.72 -42.52 7.83
CA GLU A 192 2.31 -41.18 7.68
C GLU A 192 1.33 -40.22 6.98
N ARG A 193 0.65 -40.70 5.93
CA ARG A 193 -0.39 -39.92 5.24
C ARG A 193 -1.50 -39.50 6.20
N LEU A 194 -1.99 -40.40 7.06
CA LEU A 194 -3.03 -40.08 8.04
C LEU A 194 -2.54 -39.05 9.08
N VAL A 195 -1.31 -39.19 9.56
CA VAL A 195 -0.69 -38.21 10.48
C VAL A 195 -0.59 -36.84 9.82
N LEU A 196 -0.07 -36.76 8.59
CA LEU A 196 0.05 -35.51 7.84
C LEU A 196 -1.30 -34.85 7.56
N LEU A 197 -2.34 -35.63 7.25
CA LEU A 197 -3.70 -35.10 7.10
C LEU A 197 -4.23 -34.52 8.41
N GLY A 198 -3.97 -35.19 9.53
CA GLY A 198 -4.32 -34.70 10.86
C GLY A 198 -3.59 -33.40 11.24
N GLU A 199 -2.28 -33.34 10.98
CA GLU A 199 -1.48 -32.14 11.22
C GLU A 199 -1.91 -30.98 10.31
N ASN A 200 -2.18 -31.24 9.03
CA ASN A 200 -2.70 -30.22 8.12
C ASN A 200 -4.06 -29.68 8.57
N ALA A 201 -4.97 -30.54 9.04
CA ALA A 201 -6.25 -30.09 9.61
C ALA A 201 -6.04 -29.21 10.85
N ARG A 202 -5.10 -29.59 11.73
CA ARG A 202 -4.73 -28.81 12.93
C ARG A 202 -4.09 -27.46 12.59
N LEU A 203 -3.21 -27.44 11.58
CA LEU A 203 -2.59 -26.21 11.10
C LEU A 203 -3.62 -25.30 10.41
N GLY A 204 -4.53 -25.88 9.63
CA GLY A 204 -5.63 -25.16 9.01
C GLY A 204 -6.54 -24.47 10.03
N SER A 205 -6.92 -25.18 11.11
CA SER A 205 -7.74 -24.56 12.18
C SER A 205 -6.99 -23.45 12.93
N ARG A 206 -5.69 -23.62 13.18
CA ARG A 206 -4.84 -22.56 13.76
C ARG A 206 -4.71 -21.35 12.85
N ALA A 207 -4.51 -21.54 11.55
CA ALA A 207 -4.44 -20.46 10.58
C ALA A 207 -5.78 -19.70 10.52
N ALA A 208 -6.90 -20.41 10.42
CA ALA A 208 -8.23 -19.80 10.42
C ALA A 208 -8.51 -19.02 11.71
N ALA A 209 -8.10 -19.53 12.87
CA ALA A 209 -8.22 -18.82 14.15
C ALA A 209 -7.38 -17.53 14.16
N ALA A 210 -6.13 -17.58 13.71
CA ALA A 210 -5.26 -16.41 13.62
C ALA A 210 -5.82 -15.35 12.64
N GLU A 211 -6.39 -15.77 11.51
CA GLU A 211 -7.07 -14.86 10.57
C GLU A 211 -8.31 -14.22 11.19
N ALA A 212 -9.11 -14.99 11.93
CA ALA A 212 -10.28 -14.47 12.64
C ALA A 212 -9.90 -13.43 13.71
N GLU A 213 -8.83 -13.68 14.47
CA GLU A 213 -8.30 -12.71 15.45
C GLU A 213 -7.78 -11.45 14.77
N ALA A 214 -7.03 -11.57 13.67
CA ALA A 214 -6.56 -10.43 12.89
C ALA A 214 -7.73 -9.61 12.32
N ALA A 215 -8.76 -10.27 11.80
CA ALA A 215 -9.98 -9.62 11.32
C ALA A 215 -10.73 -8.89 12.43
N ALA A 216 -10.84 -9.51 13.62
CA ALA A 216 -11.44 -8.88 14.80
C ALA A 216 -10.64 -7.65 15.26
N GLY A 217 -9.30 -7.74 15.27
CA GLY A 217 -8.41 -6.62 15.58
C GLY A 217 -8.58 -5.45 14.61
N LEU A 218 -8.63 -5.71 13.30
CA LEU A 218 -8.90 -4.70 12.28
C LEU A 218 -10.29 -4.08 12.43
N ALA A 219 -11.32 -4.89 12.74
CA ALA A 219 -12.67 -4.39 12.97
C ALA A 219 -12.73 -3.49 14.21
N PHE A 220 -12.03 -3.86 15.29
CA PHE A 220 -11.91 -3.03 16.49
C PHE A 220 -11.23 -1.70 16.17
N ALA A 221 -10.07 -1.72 15.50
CA ALA A 221 -9.36 -0.52 15.11
C ALA A 221 -10.21 0.42 14.25
N ARG A 222 -10.98 -0.13 13.29
CA ARG A 222 -11.92 0.65 12.47
C ARG A 222 -13.02 1.33 13.30
N ARG A 223 -13.61 0.61 14.26
CA ARG A 223 -14.61 1.16 15.17
C ARG A 223 -14.02 2.28 16.03
N GLU A 224 -12.82 2.09 16.54
CA GLU A 224 -12.17 3.08 17.38
C GLU A 224 -11.78 4.34 16.60
N MET A 225 -11.24 4.19 15.39
CA MET A 225 -11.00 5.31 14.48
C MET A 225 -12.30 6.07 14.18
N ALA A 226 -13.42 5.38 13.93
CA ALA A 226 -14.70 6.03 13.70
C ALA A 226 -15.19 6.82 14.93
N ARG A 227 -15.01 6.29 16.15
CA ARG A 227 -15.33 7.00 17.40
C ARG A 227 -14.48 8.26 17.57
N LEU A 228 -13.17 8.16 17.35
CA LEU A 228 -12.26 9.30 17.47
C LEU A 228 -12.61 10.39 16.44
N LEU A 229 -12.90 10.03 15.19
CA LEU A 229 -13.35 10.97 14.18
C LEU A 229 -14.68 11.65 14.56
N ALA A 230 -15.63 10.90 15.12
CA ALA A 230 -16.88 11.47 15.62
C ALA A 230 -16.63 12.47 16.77
N ALA A 231 -15.74 12.14 17.70
CA ALA A 231 -15.36 13.04 18.80
C ALA A 231 -14.66 14.31 18.30
N VAL A 232 -13.75 14.21 17.33
CA VAL A 232 -13.09 15.37 16.71
C VAL A 232 -14.11 16.28 16.04
N ASN A 233 -15.04 15.70 15.28
CA ASN A 233 -16.10 16.46 14.62
C ASN A 233 -17.04 17.14 15.62
N HIS A 234 -17.41 16.46 16.71
CA HIS A 234 -18.20 17.04 17.79
C HIS A 234 -17.48 18.24 18.41
N ASN A 235 -16.20 18.08 18.77
CA ASN A 235 -15.38 19.17 19.32
C ASN A 235 -15.23 20.36 18.34
N ARG A 236 -15.13 20.11 17.03
CA ARG A 236 -15.07 21.17 16.02
C ARG A 236 -16.38 21.95 15.96
N ARG A 237 -17.52 21.26 15.99
CA ARG A 237 -18.86 21.89 16.04
C ARG A 237 -19.04 22.69 17.32
N GLN A 238 -18.63 22.15 18.46
CA GLN A 238 -18.71 22.83 19.75
C GLN A 238 -17.88 24.13 19.73
N ARG A 239 -16.63 24.08 19.25
CA ARG A 239 -15.78 25.28 19.11
C ARG A 239 -16.41 26.34 18.21
N ALA A 240 -16.97 25.93 17.06
CA ALA A 240 -17.67 26.86 16.16
C ALA A 240 -18.89 27.51 16.83
N CYS A 241 -19.68 26.73 17.58
CA CYS A 241 -20.83 27.23 18.33
C CYS A 241 -20.43 28.20 19.44
N CYS A 242 -19.42 27.85 20.25
CA CYS A 242 -18.90 28.72 21.31
C CYS A 242 -18.40 30.05 20.75
N GLY A 243 -17.64 30.03 19.65
CA GLY A 243 -17.19 31.27 18.99
C GLY A 243 -18.36 32.14 18.47
N GLY A 244 -19.43 31.51 17.96
CA GLY A 244 -20.65 32.22 17.58
C GLY A 244 -21.36 32.89 18.77
N VAL A 245 -21.46 32.20 19.90
CA VAL A 245 -22.05 32.74 21.13
C VAL A 245 -21.21 33.91 21.67
N GLU A 246 -19.89 33.79 21.66
CA GLU A 246 -19.00 34.89 22.07
C GLU A 246 -19.13 36.11 21.15
N GLY A 247 -19.21 35.90 19.83
CA GLY A 247 -19.46 36.96 18.87
C GLY A 247 -20.79 37.69 19.10
N LEU A 248 -21.87 36.93 19.33
CA LEU A 248 -23.18 37.51 19.66
C LEU A 248 -23.16 38.28 20.99
N ARG A 249 -22.50 37.75 22.03
CA ARG A 249 -22.33 38.46 23.31
C ARG A 249 -21.57 39.78 23.14
N ALA A 250 -20.53 39.81 22.29
CA ALA A 250 -19.81 41.03 21.99
C ALA A 250 -20.69 42.07 21.27
N GLN A 251 -21.52 41.62 20.32
CA GLN A 251 -22.48 42.49 19.63
C GLN A 251 -23.52 43.08 20.59
N VAL A 252 -24.08 42.26 21.48
CA VAL A 252 -25.04 42.73 22.50
C VAL A 252 -24.40 43.81 23.37
N ARG A 253 -23.19 43.59 23.88
CA ARG A 253 -22.47 44.60 24.69
C ARG A 253 -22.22 45.89 23.92
N ALA A 254 -21.84 45.80 22.65
CA ALA A 254 -21.63 46.97 21.80
C ALA A 254 -22.94 47.75 21.55
N LEU A 255 -24.07 47.05 21.37
CA LEU A 255 -25.38 47.68 21.25
C LEU A 255 -25.85 48.30 22.57
N GLU A 256 -25.63 47.62 23.69
CA GLU A 256 -25.91 48.17 25.03
C GLU A 256 -25.13 49.45 25.28
N GLN A 257 -23.85 49.50 24.92
CA GLN A 257 -23.00 50.69 25.01
C GLN A 257 -23.59 51.86 24.19
N ARG A 258 -23.90 51.62 22.91
CA ARG A 258 -24.48 52.66 22.02
C ARG A 258 -25.86 53.12 22.47
N ASN A 259 -26.68 52.21 22.99
CA ASN A 259 -27.99 52.56 23.54
C ASN A 259 -27.83 53.46 24.76
N ARG A 260 -26.89 53.18 25.66
CA ARG A 260 -26.60 54.06 26.82
C ARG A 260 -26.18 55.45 26.37
N GLU A 261 -25.25 55.54 25.44
CA GLU A 261 -24.79 56.82 24.87
C GLU A 261 -25.96 57.62 24.26
N CYS A 262 -26.89 56.94 23.57
CA CYS A 262 -28.10 57.55 23.04
C CYS A 262 -29.02 58.08 24.15
N PHE A 263 -29.26 57.30 25.21
CA PHE A 263 -30.07 57.73 26.35
C PHE A 263 -29.44 58.91 27.10
N GLU A 264 -28.12 58.90 27.29
CA GLU A 264 -27.38 60.00 27.92
C GLU A 264 -27.46 61.27 27.06
N ALA A 265 -27.30 61.17 25.74
CA ALA A 265 -27.46 62.30 24.82
C ALA A 265 -28.88 62.89 24.88
N MET A 266 -29.91 62.05 24.93
CA MET A 266 -31.30 62.49 25.11
C MET A 266 -31.51 63.19 26.46
N ALA A 267 -30.92 62.67 27.55
CA ALA A 267 -31.01 63.29 28.86
C ALA A 267 -30.31 64.66 28.91
N CYS A 268 -29.12 64.79 28.30
CA CYS A 268 -28.41 66.06 28.16
C CYS A 268 -29.22 67.08 27.37
N TRP A 269 -29.78 66.68 26.23
CA TRP A 269 -30.63 67.55 25.42
C TRP A 269 -31.87 68.02 26.17
N GLU A 270 -32.51 67.14 26.95
CA GLU A 270 -33.63 67.53 27.81
C GLU A 270 -33.22 68.51 28.91
N ALA A 271 -32.03 68.34 29.50
CA ALA A 271 -31.50 69.26 30.51
C ALA A 271 -31.19 70.64 29.91
N GLU A 272 -30.54 70.68 28.73
CA GLU A 272 -30.29 71.91 27.98
C GLU A 272 -31.60 72.62 27.61
N ARG A 273 -32.60 71.86 27.14
CA ARG A 273 -33.93 72.41 26.84
C ARG A 273 -34.58 73.01 28.07
N LYS A 274 -34.52 72.35 29.23
CA LYS A 274 -35.05 72.87 30.51
C LYS A 274 -34.29 74.14 30.94
N ALA A 275 -32.96 74.15 30.82
CA ALA A 275 -32.14 75.32 31.12
C ALA A 275 -32.48 76.52 30.21
N ALA A 276 -32.64 76.29 28.90
CA ALA A 276 -33.04 77.31 27.94
C ALA A 276 -34.44 77.88 28.25
N VAL A 277 -35.40 77.03 28.64
CA VAL A 277 -36.73 77.49 29.07
C VAL A 277 -36.62 78.35 30.34
N GLY A 278 -35.85 77.90 31.34
CA GLY A 278 -35.61 78.68 32.56
C GLY A 278 -34.94 80.02 32.29
N GLU A 279 -33.99 80.07 31.35
CA GLU A 279 -33.32 81.31 30.94
C GLU A 279 -34.27 82.26 30.20
N ILE A 280 -35.14 81.73 29.32
CA ILE A 280 -36.20 82.53 28.69
C ILE A 280 -37.14 83.12 29.75
N GLU A 281 -37.51 82.36 30.79
CA GLU A 281 -38.34 82.86 31.88
C GLU A 281 -37.64 83.94 32.71
N ARG A 282 -36.35 83.76 33.01
CA ARG A 282 -35.50 84.77 33.67
C ARG A 282 -35.44 86.06 32.85
N LEU A 283 -35.15 85.95 31.56
CA LEU A 283 -35.12 87.08 30.63
C LEU A 283 -36.49 87.76 30.54
N ARG A 284 -37.60 87.01 30.52
CA ARG A 284 -38.95 87.59 30.54
C ARG A 284 -39.21 88.38 31.82
N MET A 285 -38.77 87.89 32.98
CA MET A 285 -38.88 88.62 34.25
C MET A 285 -38.06 89.92 34.23
N GLU A 286 -36.81 89.85 33.75
CA GLU A 286 -35.93 91.01 33.62
C GLU A 286 -36.48 92.04 32.63
N ASN A 287 -36.97 91.59 31.49
CA ASN A 287 -37.58 92.46 30.48
C ASN A 287 -38.84 93.14 31.04
N ARG A 288 -39.67 92.43 31.83
CA ARG A 288 -40.79 93.07 32.55
C ARG A 288 -40.33 94.16 33.52
N ARG A 289 -39.22 93.95 34.24
CA ARG A 289 -38.65 94.96 35.14
C ARG A 289 -38.13 96.18 34.38
N LEU A 290 -37.41 95.96 33.28
CA LEU A 290 -36.91 97.03 32.42
C LEU A 290 -38.06 97.83 31.82
N VAL A 291 -39.12 97.17 31.33
CA VAL A 291 -40.32 97.85 30.83
C VAL A 291 -41.00 98.67 31.92
N ALA A 292 -41.09 98.16 33.15
CA ALA A 292 -41.62 98.93 34.28
C ALA A 292 -40.76 100.16 34.61
N ALA A 293 -39.43 100.00 34.68
CA ALA A 293 -38.49 101.09 34.90
C ALA A 293 -38.53 102.13 33.75
N GLU A 294 -38.64 101.70 32.50
CA GLU A 294 -38.85 102.57 31.36
C GLU A 294 -40.18 103.33 31.45
N ALA A 295 -41.26 102.68 31.87
CA ALA A 295 -42.55 103.32 32.07
C ALA A 295 -42.49 104.37 33.18
N GLU A 296 -41.78 104.10 34.27
CA GLU A 296 -41.50 105.06 35.34
C GLU A 296 -40.68 106.26 34.84
N MET A 297 -39.60 106.01 34.09
CA MET A 297 -38.79 107.05 33.43
C MET A 297 -39.62 107.89 32.45
N LYS A 298 -40.47 107.26 31.63
CA LYS A 298 -41.39 107.93 30.70
C LYS A 298 -42.47 108.74 31.46
N ALA A 299 -42.98 108.23 32.58
CA ALA A 299 -43.91 108.98 33.44
C ALA A 299 -43.23 110.17 34.13
N ALA A 300 -41.96 110.06 34.52
CA ALA A 300 -41.17 111.18 35.02
C ALA A 300 -40.89 112.23 33.92
N ALA A 301 -40.54 111.79 32.71
CA ALA A 301 -40.37 112.68 31.55
C ALA A 301 -41.68 113.34 31.09
N GLY A 302 -42.81 112.62 31.20
CA GLY A 302 -44.15 113.13 30.92
C GLY A 302 -44.61 114.22 31.90
N ARG A 303 -44.16 114.17 33.16
CA ARG A 303 -44.37 115.26 34.13
C ARG A 303 -43.55 116.52 33.80
N SER A 304 -42.47 116.40 33.01
CA SER A 304 -41.66 117.55 32.55
C SER A 304 -42.12 118.14 31.20
N ARG A 305 -43.02 117.48 30.47
CA ARG A 305 -43.56 117.98 29.19
C ARG A 305 -44.95 118.61 29.36
N LYS A 306 -44.97 119.74 30.07
CA LYS A 306 -46.02 120.76 29.95
C LYS A 306 -45.42 122.05 29.40
N ARG A 307 -44.73 121.98 28.25
CA ARG A 307 -44.38 123.12 27.37
C ARG A 307 -43.73 122.63 26.06
N GLY A 308 -44.34 122.98 24.92
CA GLY A 308 -43.80 122.89 23.55
C GLY A 308 -43.71 121.45 22.98
N GLY A 309 -44.25 121.09 21.81
CA GLY A 309 -44.36 121.86 20.57
C GLY A 309 -43.33 121.32 19.57
N LYS A 310 -43.79 120.46 18.65
CA LYS A 310 -43.19 120.02 17.35
C LYS A 310 -41.74 119.51 17.34
N GLY A 311 -41.56 118.22 17.05
CA GLY A 311 -40.25 117.64 16.71
C GLY A 311 -40.27 116.12 16.48
N GLY A 312 -41.27 115.59 15.75
CA GLY A 312 -41.47 114.15 15.56
C GLY A 312 -40.94 113.57 14.24
N TRP A 313 -40.41 114.39 13.32
CA TRP A 313 -40.11 113.95 11.96
C TRP A 313 -38.71 113.31 11.80
N TRP A 314 -37.72 113.73 12.59
CA TRP A 314 -36.31 113.36 12.41
C TRP A 314 -35.95 111.94 12.89
N TRP A 315 -36.81 111.33 13.72
CA TRP A 315 -36.59 109.97 14.25
C TRP A 315 -37.00 108.88 13.25
N LEU A 316 -38.04 109.12 12.44
CA LEU A 316 -38.50 108.16 11.43
C LEU A 316 -37.49 108.01 10.27
N GLU A 317 -36.77 109.07 9.92
CA GLU A 317 -35.70 109.04 8.90
C GLU A 317 -34.47 108.23 9.38
N ARG A 318 -34.15 108.30 10.67
CA ARG A 318 -33.01 107.56 11.26
C ARG A 318 -33.30 106.06 11.41
N VAL A 319 -34.55 105.69 11.71
CA VAL A 319 -34.97 104.29 11.78
C VAL A 319 -35.06 103.67 10.37
N ARG A 320 -35.36 104.47 9.34
CA ARG A 320 -35.34 104.02 7.94
C ARG A 320 -33.92 103.71 7.44
N MET A 321 -32.93 104.51 7.83
CA MET A 321 -31.51 104.30 7.45
C MET A 321 -30.80 103.16 8.21
N ALA A 322 -31.36 102.67 9.32
CA ALA A 322 -30.80 101.55 10.08
C ALA A 322 -31.27 100.17 9.58
N ALA A 323 -32.31 100.13 8.73
CA ALA A 323 -32.81 98.90 8.11
C ALA A 323 -32.01 98.44 6.87
N GLU A 324 -30.99 99.20 6.47
CA GLU A 324 -30.18 98.93 5.27
C GLU A 324 -28.78 98.37 5.57
N TRP A 325 -28.47 98.07 6.84
CA TRP A 325 -27.23 97.40 7.23
C TRP A 325 -27.51 96.00 7.79
N THR A 326 -27.68 95.04 6.89
CA THR A 326 -27.43 93.61 7.14
C THR A 326 -26.25 93.17 6.30
N PRO A 327 -25.09 92.81 6.89
CA PRO A 327 -24.04 92.09 6.19
C PRO A 327 -24.52 90.68 5.84
N CYS A 328 -24.29 90.32 4.58
CA CYS A 328 -24.63 89.08 3.92
C CYS A 328 -24.25 87.83 4.73
N ALA A 329 -25.21 86.93 4.93
CA ALA A 329 -24.94 85.53 5.22
C ALA A 329 -24.48 84.81 3.93
N PRO A 330 -23.44 83.95 3.97
CA PRO A 330 -23.11 83.10 2.83
C PRO A 330 -24.14 81.99 2.68
N ALA A 331 -24.77 81.96 1.50
CA ALA A 331 -25.63 80.89 1.05
C ALA A 331 -24.82 79.62 0.81
N SER A 332 -25.06 78.59 1.63
CA SER A 332 -24.97 77.20 1.18
C SER A 332 -25.77 76.32 2.14
N VAL A 333 -26.68 75.53 1.57
CA VAL A 333 -27.16 74.19 1.98
C VAL A 333 -28.53 74.02 1.30
N THR A 334 -28.49 73.51 0.08
CA THR A 334 -29.65 72.92 -0.57
C THR A 334 -30.00 71.62 0.16
N VAL A 335 -31.10 71.64 0.88
CA VAL A 335 -31.77 70.42 1.38
C VAL A 335 -32.22 69.62 0.16
N ARG A 336 -31.53 68.52 -0.15
CA ARG A 336 -32.04 67.53 -1.11
C ARG A 336 -33.09 66.67 -0.42
N ARG A 337 -34.33 66.88 -0.82
CA ARG A 337 -35.43 65.91 -0.73
C ARG A 337 -35.07 64.73 -1.63
N VAL A 338 -34.95 63.52 -1.09
CA VAL A 338 -34.99 62.28 -1.87
C VAL A 338 -35.99 61.35 -1.21
N GLY A 339 -37.23 61.45 -1.66
CA GLY A 339 -38.23 60.42 -1.55
C GLY A 339 -38.76 60.20 -2.95
N GLU A 340 -38.23 59.20 -3.65
CA GLU A 340 -38.83 58.72 -4.90
C GLU A 340 -38.79 57.19 -4.90
N GLN A 341 -40.01 56.64 -4.85
CA GLN A 341 -40.34 55.23 -4.96
C GLN A 341 -39.79 54.64 -6.26
N ILE A 342 -39.02 53.55 -6.17
CA ILE A 342 -38.88 52.62 -7.29
C ILE A 342 -39.93 51.53 -7.14
N LYS A 343 -40.90 51.64 -8.05
CA LYS A 343 -41.97 50.72 -8.39
C LYS A 343 -41.40 49.36 -8.80
N GLY A 344 -41.93 48.30 -8.18
CA GLY A 344 -41.65 46.92 -8.55
C GLY A 344 -42.35 46.45 -9.83
N GLY A 345 -41.78 45.40 -10.40
CA GLY A 345 -42.24 44.62 -11.56
C GLY A 345 -40.99 44.11 -12.28
N GLY A 346 -40.67 42.83 -12.36
CA GLY A 346 -41.47 41.62 -12.34
C GLY A 346 -40.94 40.77 -13.50
N GLY A 347 -40.06 39.81 -13.22
CA GLY A 347 -39.45 38.94 -14.23
C GLY A 347 -38.87 37.70 -13.58
N LYS A 348 -39.53 36.56 -13.79
CA LYS A 348 -39.03 35.22 -13.50
C LYS A 348 -37.97 34.87 -14.55
N ASP A 349 -36.84 34.28 -14.13
CA ASP A 349 -36.43 32.92 -14.53
C ASP A 349 -34.99 32.60 -14.08
N ALA A 350 -34.85 31.40 -13.53
CA ALA A 350 -33.70 30.49 -13.52
C ALA A 350 -32.33 30.89 -12.91
N SER A 351 -32.00 30.15 -11.83
CA SER A 351 -30.76 29.37 -11.66
C SER A 351 -29.48 30.01 -11.08
N ALA A 352 -28.97 29.28 -10.07
CA ALA A 352 -27.57 29.13 -9.63
C ALA A 352 -26.95 30.22 -8.73
N GLY A 353 -26.61 29.77 -7.52
CA GLY A 353 -26.02 30.53 -6.43
C GLY A 353 -24.62 31.10 -6.72
N GLY A 354 -24.41 32.32 -6.22
CA GLY A 354 -23.13 33.00 -6.13
C GLY A 354 -23.19 34.04 -5.01
N VAL A 355 -22.37 33.84 -3.99
CA VAL A 355 -22.32 34.61 -2.73
C VAL A 355 -21.89 36.05 -3.00
N LYS A 356 -22.70 37.03 -2.56
CA LYS A 356 -22.40 38.47 -2.60
C LYS A 356 -21.54 38.87 -1.39
N TYR A 357 -20.32 39.35 -1.64
CA TYR A 357 -19.62 40.26 -0.75
C TYR A 357 -20.07 41.69 -1.07
N SER A 358 -20.74 42.36 -0.14
CA SER A 358 -20.94 43.82 -0.17
C SER A 358 -20.02 44.46 0.85
N GLY A 359 -18.86 44.90 0.40
CA GLY A 359 -18.00 45.83 1.14
C GLY A 359 -18.65 47.20 1.15
N GLY A 360 -19.14 47.61 2.33
CA GLY A 360 -19.54 48.99 2.58
C GLY A 360 -18.32 49.82 2.95
N CYS A 361 -17.89 50.71 2.06
CA CYS A 361 -16.94 51.77 2.36
C CYS A 361 -17.74 52.95 2.94
N PHE A 362 -17.48 53.26 4.21
CA PHE A 362 -17.87 54.53 4.83
C PHE A 362 -16.77 55.54 4.52
N CYS A 363 -17.11 56.66 3.88
CA CYS A 363 -16.26 57.84 3.86
C CYS A 363 -17.04 59.03 4.44
N LEU A 364 -16.55 59.45 5.63
CA LEU A 364 -16.70 60.69 6.40
C LEU A 364 -18.12 61.24 6.63
#